data_AF-A0A816AAT3-F1
#
_entry.id   AF-A0A816AAT3-F1
#
_cell.length_a   1.000
_cell.length_b   1.000
_cell.length_c   1.000
_cell.angle_alpha   90.00
_cell.angle_beta   90.00
_cell.angle_gamma   90.00
#
_symmetry.space_group_name_H-M   'P 1'
#
loop_
_entity.id
_entity.type
_entity.pdbx_description
1 polymer ?
#
loop_
_entity_poly.entity_id
_entity_poly.type
_entity_poly.pdbx_seq_one_letter_code
_entity_poly.pdbx_strand_id
1 'polypeptide(L)'
;MKQAFGNSNKELYADLTLQGIEAISKVYTVNPKLDKSKTRIQINDNGEIETIDDWMLETDGTSLKNIDAVRKAIEREMNHVISFDGSYVNYRHLALLYDIMTTKRHLMDITRHGINGFRTVARRTIARRTVARGHLLARTVAR
;
A
#
# COMPACT_ATOMS: atom_id res chain seq x y z
N MET A 1 -22.90 12.54 42.48
CA MET A 1 -21.82 13.49 42.15
C MET A 1 -20.43 12.93 42.47
N LYS A 2 -20.10 11.73 41.98
CA LYS A 2 -18.73 11.19 42.00
C LYS A 2 -18.54 10.49 40.65
N GLN A 3 -17.41 10.73 39.99
CA GLN A 3 -17.06 10.34 38.61
C GLN A 3 -17.35 11.41 37.55
N ALA A 4 -16.52 12.45 37.52
CA ALA A 4 -16.31 13.28 36.32
C ALA A 4 -14.85 13.77 36.20
N PHE A 5 -14.08 13.78 37.30
CA PHE A 5 -12.72 14.32 37.35
C PHE A 5 -11.59 13.28 37.14
N GLY A 6 -11.91 12.03 36.78
CA GLY A 6 -10.93 10.95 36.69
C GLY A 6 -10.32 10.70 35.30
N ASN A 7 -10.87 11.30 34.25
CA ASN A 7 -10.51 10.98 32.86
C ASN A 7 -9.70 12.07 32.14
N SER A 8 -9.70 13.32 32.63
CA SER A 8 -9.05 14.45 31.94
C SER A 8 -7.54 14.28 31.76
N ASN A 9 -6.85 13.64 32.71
CA ASN A 9 -5.42 13.41 32.60
C ASN A 9 -5.07 12.27 31.64
N LYS A 10 -5.93 11.25 31.50
CA LYS A 10 -5.69 10.14 30.57
C LYS A 10 -5.73 10.62 29.12
N GLU A 11 -6.62 11.55 28.81
CA GLU A 11 -6.73 12.16 27.48
C GLU A 11 -5.53 13.06 27.17
N LEU A 12 -4.99 13.78 28.17
CA LEU A 12 -3.84 14.66 27.98
C LEU A 12 -2.55 13.91 27.61
N TYR A 13 -2.33 12.71 28.17
CA TYR A 13 -1.13 11.91 27.88
C TYR A 13 -1.25 11.03 26.62
N ALA A 14 -2.46 10.86 26.08
CA ALA A 14 -2.69 9.97 24.94
C ALA A 14 -2.20 10.56 23.61
N ASP A 15 -2.32 11.87 23.41
CA ASP A 15 -2.01 12.56 22.15
C ASP A 15 -0.69 13.35 22.19
N LEU A 16 0.10 13.22 23.27
CA LEU A 16 1.31 14.02 23.48
C LEU A 16 2.53 13.34 22.85
N THR A 17 2.91 13.78 21.64
CA THR A 17 4.04 13.24 20.88
C THR A 17 5.33 13.99 21.22
N LEU A 18 6.15 13.40 22.10
CA LEU A 18 7.38 14.04 22.57
C LEU A 18 8.41 14.19 21.46
N GLN A 19 8.67 13.12 20.70
CA GLN A 19 9.50 13.07 19.49
C GLN A 19 9.14 11.83 18.68
N GLY A 20 9.32 11.90 17.36
CA GLY A 20 9.16 10.74 16.47
C GLY A 20 8.03 10.91 15.46
N ILE A 21 7.76 9.83 14.73
CA ILE A 21 6.71 9.76 13.72
C ILE A 21 5.55 8.99 14.34
N GLU A 22 4.38 9.61 14.45
CA GLU A 22 3.18 9.04 15.07
C GLU A 22 2.76 7.68 14.48
N ALA A 23 2.99 7.49 13.19
CA ALA A 23 2.67 6.26 12.50
C ALA A 23 3.60 5.08 12.84
N ILE A 24 4.69 5.30 13.59
CA ILE A 24 5.67 4.26 13.94
C ILE A 24 5.57 3.98 15.44
N SER A 25 5.20 2.74 15.78
CA SER A 25 4.99 2.33 17.18
C SER A 25 6.27 1.79 17.83
N LYS A 26 7.07 1.03 17.08
CA LYS A 26 8.29 0.38 17.57
C LYS A 26 9.38 0.40 16.50
N VAL A 27 10.63 0.45 16.96
CA VAL A 27 11.82 0.39 16.11
C VAL A 27 12.77 -0.64 16.70
N TYR A 28 13.22 -1.57 15.86
CA TYR A 28 14.19 -2.61 16.21
C TYR A 28 15.47 -2.39 15.43
N THR A 29 16.59 -2.71 16.04
CA THR A 29 17.90 -2.67 15.36
C THR A 29 18.28 -4.07 14.93
N VAL A 30 18.52 -4.25 13.63
CA VAL A 30 19.00 -5.50 13.05
C VAL A 30 20.52 -5.50 13.09
N ASN A 31 21.08 -6.53 13.72
CA ASN A 31 22.52 -6.73 13.76
C ASN A 31 23.00 -7.31 12.42
N PRO A 32 23.87 -6.61 11.68
CA PRO A 32 24.30 -7.02 10.34
C PRO A 32 25.01 -8.37 10.32
N LYS A 33 25.64 -8.78 11.42
CA LYS A 33 26.39 -10.04 11.50
C LYS A 33 25.49 -11.28 11.59
N LEU A 34 24.26 -11.11 12.05
CA LEU A 34 23.30 -12.19 12.28
C LEU A 34 22.48 -12.52 11.03
N ASP A 35 22.23 -11.54 10.17
CA ASP A 35 21.42 -11.70 8.96
C ASP A 35 22.13 -11.10 7.74
N LYS A 36 22.91 -11.93 7.05
CA LYS A 36 23.63 -11.56 5.82
C LYS A 36 22.71 -11.20 4.65
N SER A 37 21.41 -11.45 4.75
CA SER A 37 20.45 -11.07 3.68
C SER A 37 20.09 -9.59 3.71
N LYS A 38 20.39 -8.89 4.82
CA LYS A 38 20.00 -7.50 5.09
C LYS A 38 21.17 -6.52 5.13
N THR A 39 22.34 -6.95 4.69
CA THR A 39 23.54 -6.13 4.61
C THR A 39 23.53 -5.23 3.37
N ARG A 40 24.16 -4.07 3.48
CA ARG A 40 24.28 -3.14 2.37
C ARG A 40 25.30 -3.67 1.36
N ILE A 41 24.95 -3.63 0.08
CA ILE A 41 25.88 -3.95 -1.02
C ILE A 41 26.39 -2.64 -1.61
N GLN A 42 27.71 -2.49 -1.75
CA GLN A 42 28.36 -1.31 -2.31
C GLN A 42 29.41 -1.71 -3.35
N ILE A 43 29.58 -0.86 -4.36
CA ILE A 43 30.63 -1.01 -5.38
C ILE A 43 31.81 -0.15 -4.95
N ASN A 44 33.00 -0.76 -4.90
CA ASN A 44 34.24 -0.07 -4.57
C ASN A 44 34.83 0.66 -5.78
N ASP A 45 35.84 1.51 -5.52
CA ASP A 45 36.57 2.24 -6.57
C ASP A 45 37.24 1.29 -7.59
N ASN A 46 37.53 0.05 -7.19
CA ASN A 46 38.07 -1.00 -8.04
C ASN A 46 36.99 -1.73 -8.88
N GLY A 47 35.71 -1.38 -8.73
CA GLY A 47 34.58 -2.04 -9.39
C GLY A 47 34.14 -3.35 -8.73
N GLU A 48 34.74 -3.73 -7.61
CA GLU A 48 34.36 -4.93 -6.86
C GLU A 48 33.11 -4.69 -6.01
N ILE A 49 32.27 -5.74 -5.87
CA ILE A 49 31.07 -5.71 -5.05
C ILE A 49 31.44 -6.13 -3.63
N GLU A 50 31.34 -5.19 -2.70
CA GLU A 50 31.55 -5.44 -1.28
C GLU A 50 30.23 -5.42 -0.49
N THR A 51 30.20 -6.23 0.55
CA THR A 51 29.10 -6.28 1.51
C THR A 51 29.53 -5.58 2.79
N ILE A 52 28.81 -4.52 3.15
CA ILE A 52 29.07 -3.70 4.32
C ILE A 52 28.10 -4.07 5.42
N ASP A 53 28.66 -4.33 6.61
CA ASP A 53 27.93 -4.62 7.83
C ASP A 53 27.43 -3.33 8.50
N ASP A 54 26.33 -2.79 7.99
CA ASP A 54 25.67 -1.62 8.56
C ASP A 54 24.46 -2.02 9.44
N TRP A 55 24.30 -1.37 10.59
CA TRP A 55 23.10 -1.53 11.42
C TRP A 55 21.88 -1.00 10.68
N MET A 56 20.85 -1.84 10.56
CA MET A 56 19.58 -1.48 9.91
C MET A 56 18.47 -1.32 10.94
N LEU A 57 17.56 -0.37 10.71
CA LEU A 57 16.38 -0.17 11.55
C LEU A 57 15.15 -0.78 10.88
N GLU A 58 14.42 -1.61 11.61
CA GLU A 58 13.12 -2.12 11.22
C GLU A 58 12.03 -1.46 12.07
N THR A 59 10.95 -1.03 11.43
CA THR A 59 9.88 -0.28 12.10
C THR A 59 8.55 -0.99 12.03
N ASP A 60 7.82 -1.00 13.14
CA ASP A 60 6.42 -1.42 13.19
C ASP A 60 5.52 -0.22 12.91
N GLY A 61 5.23 -0.04 11.62
CA GLY A 61 4.51 1.10 11.07
C GLY A 61 5.19 1.70 9.84
N THR A 62 4.43 2.38 8.99
CA THR A 62 4.95 3.04 7.79
C THR A 62 4.41 4.47 7.67
N SER A 63 5.26 5.41 7.24
CA SER A 63 4.88 6.81 6.97
C SER A 63 5.34 7.21 5.58
N LEU A 64 4.98 6.41 4.57
CA LEU A 64 5.31 6.70 3.18
C LEU A 64 4.37 7.80 2.65
N LYS A 65 4.92 8.94 2.26
CA LYS A 65 4.14 10.12 1.82
C LYS A 65 3.87 10.17 0.31
N ASN A 66 4.63 9.43 -0.49
CA ASN A 66 4.61 9.53 -1.96
C ASN A 66 4.05 8.26 -2.62
N ILE A 67 3.28 8.43 -3.70
CA ILE A 67 2.69 7.32 -4.46
C ILE A 67 3.76 6.39 -5.07
N ASP A 68 4.93 6.93 -5.45
CA ASP A 68 6.05 6.14 -5.96
C ASP A 68 6.67 5.25 -4.88
N ALA A 69 6.70 5.73 -3.64
CA ALA A 69 7.13 4.94 -2.51
C ALA A 69 6.13 3.82 -2.21
N VAL A 70 4.83 4.10 -2.33
CA VAL A 70 3.76 3.11 -2.22
C VAL A 70 3.89 2.05 -3.33
N ARG A 71 4.17 2.43 -4.58
CA ARG A 71 4.39 1.48 -5.68
C ARG A 71 5.54 0.52 -5.37
N LYS A 72 6.68 1.05 -4.91
CA LYS A 72 7.84 0.24 -4.50
C LYS A 72 7.54 -0.64 -3.29
N ALA A 73 6.73 -0.16 -2.34
CA ALA A 73 6.31 -0.96 -1.19
C ALA A 73 5.47 -2.16 -1.64
N ILE A 74 4.45 -1.95 -2.49
CA ILE A 74 3.62 -3.04 -3.03
C ILE A 74 4.48 -4.05 -3.80
N GLU A 75 5.41 -3.57 -4.62
CA GLU A 75 6.36 -4.41 -5.35
C GLU A 75 7.17 -5.32 -4.42
N ARG A 76 7.69 -4.78 -3.32
CA ARG A 76 8.46 -5.55 -2.33
C ARG A 76 7.59 -6.59 -1.63
N GLU A 77 6.43 -6.20 -1.12
CA GLU A 77 5.55 -7.10 -0.38
C GLU A 77 5.03 -8.25 -1.24
N MET A 78 4.62 -7.95 -2.47
CA MET A 78 4.06 -8.96 -3.35
C MET A 78 5.14 -9.93 -3.86
N ASN A 79 6.35 -9.42 -4.15
CA ASN A 79 7.49 -10.28 -4.45
C ASN A 79 7.88 -11.14 -3.24
N HIS A 80 7.79 -10.61 -2.02
CA HIS A 80 8.02 -11.37 -0.80
C HIS A 80 7.01 -12.51 -0.63
N VAL A 81 5.71 -12.25 -0.81
CA VAL A 81 4.65 -13.28 -0.71
C VAL A 81 4.81 -14.38 -1.77
N ILE A 82 5.13 -14.00 -3.02
CA ILE A 82 5.29 -14.97 -4.12
C ILE A 82 6.54 -15.82 -3.93
N SER A 83 7.66 -15.18 -3.57
CA SER A 83 8.93 -15.88 -3.34
C SER A 83 8.90 -16.76 -2.09
N PHE A 84 8.10 -16.40 -1.07
CA PHE A 84 7.91 -17.22 0.13
C PHE A 84 7.34 -18.61 -0.20
N ASP A 85 6.42 -18.70 -1.17
CA ASP A 85 5.86 -19.98 -1.66
C ASP A 85 6.75 -20.65 -2.72
N GLY A 86 7.89 -20.06 -3.07
CA GLY A 86 8.81 -20.56 -4.11
C GLY A 86 8.27 -20.44 -5.54
N SER A 87 7.11 -19.80 -5.73
CA SER A 87 6.50 -19.58 -7.03
C SER A 87 7.22 -18.48 -7.81
N TYR A 88 7.34 -18.63 -9.13
CA TYR A 88 7.90 -17.60 -10.01
C TYR A 88 6.82 -16.99 -10.91
N VAL A 89 6.75 -15.67 -10.91
CA VAL A 89 5.92 -14.90 -11.83
C VAL A 89 6.82 -13.89 -12.54
N ASN A 90 6.69 -13.81 -13.87
CA ASN A 90 7.47 -12.87 -14.65
C ASN A 90 7.23 -11.43 -14.17
N TYR A 91 8.31 -10.66 -13.98
CA TYR A 91 8.28 -9.29 -13.50
C TYR A 91 7.31 -8.39 -14.27
N ARG A 92 7.10 -8.64 -15.57
CA ARG A 92 6.16 -7.86 -16.39
C ARG A 92 4.71 -7.96 -15.93
N HIS A 93 4.28 -9.14 -15.47
CA HIS A 93 2.91 -9.33 -14.96
C HIS A 93 2.70 -8.56 -13.65
N LEU A 94 3.70 -8.62 -12.77
CA LEU A 94 3.71 -7.93 -11.50
C LEU A 94 3.80 -6.41 -11.66
N ALA A 95 4.67 -5.93 -12.56
CA ALA A 95 4.80 -4.51 -12.88
C ALA A 95 3.47 -3.91 -13.36
N LEU A 96 2.76 -4.61 -14.27
CA LEU A 96 1.45 -4.16 -14.74
C LEU A 96 0.42 -4.09 -13.61
N LEU A 97 0.44 -5.04 -12.68
CA LEU A 97 -0.44 -5.02 -11.51
C LEU A 97 -0.18 -3.78 -10.64
N TYR A 98 1.08 -3.53 -10.29
CA TYR A 98 1.47 -2.39 -9.46
C TYR A 98 1.11 -1.08 -10.14
N ASP A 99 1.38 -0.96 -11.43
CA ASP A 99 1.02 0.21 -12.23
C ASP A 99 -0.50 0.41 -12.24
N ILE A 100 -1.28 -0.64 -12.50
CA ILE A 100 -2.76 -0.54 -12.44
C ILE A 100 -3.21 -0.01 -11.09
N MET A 101 -2.66 -0.50 -9.97
CA MET A 101 -3.02 -0.04 -8.63
C MET A 101 -2.59 1.41 -8.35
N THR A 102 -1.49 1.89 -8.95
CA THR A 102 -0.89 3.21 -8.66
C THR A 102 -1.03 4.25 -9.78
N THR A 103 -1.70 3.92 -10.88
CA THR A 103 -1.88 4.83 -12.05
C THR A 103 -2.62 6.12 -11.72
N LYS A 104 -3.38 6.16 -10.62
CA LYS A 104 -4.09 7.35 -10.17
C LYS A 104 -3.35 8.02 -9.04
N ARG A 105 -3.72 9.29 -8.77
CA ARG A 105 -3.21 10.09 -7.64
C ARG A 105 -3.44 9.47 -6.25
N HIS A 106 -4.13 8.33 -6.16
CA HIS A 106 -4.36 7.55 -4.96
C HIS A 106 -4.27 6.06 -5.29
N LEU A 107 -3.98 5.24 -4.29
CA LEU A 107 -3.99 3.78 -4.42
C LEU A 107 -5.39 3.28 -4.78
N MET A 108 -5.48 2.38 -5.77
CA MET A 108 -6.71 1.69 -6.12
C MET A 108 -6.70 0.28 -5.55
N ASP A 109 -7.80 -0.07 -4.89
CA ASP A 109 -8.02 -1.41 -4.36
C ASP A 109 -8.65 -2.33 -5.43
N ILE A 110 -8.27 -3.61 -5.39
CA ILE A 110 -8.78 -4.68 -6.24
C ILE A 110 -9.54 -5.65 -5.35
N THR A 111 -10.87 -5.60 -5.45
CA THR A 111 -11.75 -6.46 -4.65
C THR A 111 -12.42 -7.51 -5.53
N ARG A 112 -13.16 -8.45 -4.92
CA ARG A 112 -14.02 -9.39 -5.64
C ARG A 112 -15.03 -8.72 -6.58
N HIS A 113 -15.34 -7.44 -6.38
CA HIS A 113 -16.24 -6.65 -7.22
C HIS A 113 -15.52 -5.95 -8.38
N GLY A 114 -14.20 -6.11 -8.48
CA GLY A 114 -13.33 -5.53 -9.49
C GLY A 114 -12.48 -4.38 -8.97
N ILE A 115 -11.94 -3.59 -9.90
CA ILE A 115 -11.02 -2.49 -9.62
C ILE A 115 -11.81 -1.23 -9.26
N ASN A 116 -11.61 -0.72 -8.04
CA ASN A 116 -12.32 0.44 -7.52
C ASN A 116 -12.01 1.70 -8.35
N GLY A 117 -13.06 2.36 -8.84
CA GLY A 117 -12.94 3.58 -9.63
C GLY A 117 -12.47 3.36 -11.08
N PHE A 118 -12.32 2.13 -11.58
CA PHE A 118 -12.03 1.86 -12.99
C PHE A 118 -13.26 2.18 -13.85
N ARG A 119 -13.41 3.47 -14.17
CA ARG A 119 -14.47 3.98 -15.05
C ARG A 119 -14.02 3.87 -16.50
N THR A 120 -14.24 2.70 -17.11
CA THR A 120 -14.22 2.59 -18.57
C THR A 120 -15.41 3.38 -19.12
N VAL A 121 -15.18 4.24 -20.13
CA VAL A 121 -16.25 4.99 -20.84
C VAL A 121 -17.39 4.08 -21.30
N ALA A 122 -17.09 2.83 -21.64
CA ALA A 122 -18.07 1.81 -22.01
C ALA A 122 -19.15 1.57 -20.93
N ARG A 123 -18.82 1.58 -19.64
CA ARG A 123 -19.80 1.35 -18.55
C ARG A 123 -20.80 2.50 -18.42
N ARG A 124 -20.41 3.76 -18.68
CA ARG A 124 -21.34 4.90 -18.69
C ARG A 124 -22.34 4.80 -19.84
N THR A 125 -21.88 4.41 -21.03
CA THR A 125 -22.76 4.29 -22.20
C THR A 125 -23.74 3.13 -22.06
N ILE A 126 -23.28 1.99 -21.54
CA ILE A 126 -24.16 0.82 -21.30
C ILE A 126 -25.18 1.16 -20.22
N ALA A 127 -24.78 1.65 -19.04
CA ALA A 127 -25.74 1.98 -17.98
C ALA A 127 -26.78 3.03 -18.39
N ARG A 128 -26.35 4.09 -19.12
CA ARG A 128 -27.28 5.10 -19.66
C ARG A 128 -28.23 4.51 -20.71
N ARG A 129 -27.73 3.61 -21.58
CA ARG A 129 -28.57 2.92 -22.58
C ARG A 129 -29.58 1.97 -21.94
N THR A 130 -29.22 1.21 -20.90
CA THR A 130 -30.13 0.27 -20.25
C THR A 130 -31.27 1.01 -19.53
N VAL A 131 -30.97 2.09 -18.81
CA VAL A 131 -31.98 2.91 -18.12
C VAL A 131 -32.90 3.63 -19.10
N ALA A 132 -32.34 4.22 -20.17
CA ALA A 132 -33.14 4.89 -21.20
C ALA A 132 -34.06 3.91 -21.94
N ARG A 133 -33.58 2.69 -22.23
CA ARG A 133 -34.38 1.65 -22.90
C ARG A 133 -35.51 1.12 -22.01
N GLY A 134 -35.27 0.95 -20.71
CA GLY A 134 -36.32 0.56 -19.76
C GLY A 134 -37.44 1.59 -19.65
N HIS A 135 -37.09 2.89 -19.61
CA HIS A 135 -38.08 3.96 -19.53
C HIS A 135 -38.92 4.12 -20.82
N LEU A 136 -38.29 3.92 -21.98
CA LEU A 136 -38.98 3.90 -23.28
C LEU A 136 -39.96 2.74 -23.40
N LEU A 137 -39.55 1.52 -23.01
CA LEU A 137 -40.41 0.33 -23.08
C LEU A 137 -41.60 0.43 -22.11
N ALA A 138 -41.40 0.98 -20.91
CA ALA A 138 -42.50 1.21 -19.96
C ALA A 138 -43.56 2.19 -20.49
N ARG A 139 -43.19 3.17 -21.32
CA ARG A 139 -44.12 4.12 -21.93
C ARG A 139 -44.90 3.55 -23.12
N THR A 140 -44.34 2.55 -23.80
CA THR A 140 -45.00 1.91 -24.97
C THR A 140 -46.01 0.85 -24.56
N VAL A 141 -45.79 0.16 -23.42
CA VAL A 141 -46.71 -0.87 -22.89
C VAL A 141 -47.88 -0.26 -22.09
N ALA A 142 -47.75 1.01 -21.67
CA ALA A 142 -48.79 1.75 -20.94
C ALA A 142 -49.77 2.52 -21.87
N ARG A 143 -49.78 2.21 -23.16
CA ARG A 143 -50.78 2.66 -24.16
C ARG A 143 -51.49 1.44 -24.72
#